data_AF-B4P8C9-F1
#
_entry.id   AF-B4P8C9-F1
#
_cell.length_a   1.000
_cell.length_b   1.000
_cell.length_c   1.000
_cell.angle_alpha   90.00
_cell.angle_beta   90.00
_cell.angle_gamma   90.00
#
_symmetry.space_group_name_H-M   'P 1'
#
loop_
_entity.id
_entity.type
_entity.pdbx_description
1 polymer ?
#
loop_
_entity_poly.entity_id
_entity_poly.type
_entity_poly.pdbx_seq_one_letter_code
_entity_poly.pdbx_strand_id
1 'polypeptide(L)'
;METPDYRLYMCTVCFQRCYWSDLSKKELRCIQCRLPPKICVICDKKFEPREKSHVYCKRCNFYILRHAAVKPPSLEENPERVADAGQDREGSSFTERWKEIKAAAGIVDDGFSD
;
A
#
# COMPACT_ATOMS: atom_id res chain seq x y z
N MET A 1 31.44 32.78 13.91
CA MET A 1 30.78 31.85 14.84
C MET A 1 29.29 32.15 14.79
N GLU A 2 28.46 31.18 14.47
CA GLU A 2 27.00 31.33 14.63
C GLU A 2 26.69 31.51 16.12
N THR A 3 25.90 32.52 16.46
CA THR A 3 25.46 32.78 17.83
C THR A 3 24.55 31.63 18.29
N PRO A 4 24.70 31.11 19.52
CA PRO A 4 23.83 30.05 20.02
C PRO A 4 22.37 30.50 20.01
N ASP A 5 21.50 29.71 19.38
CA ASP A 5 20.06 29.97 19.34
C ASP A 5 19.44 29.55 20.68
N TYR A 6 19.30 30.52 21.60
CA TYR A 6 18.71 30.34 22.92
C TYR A 6 17.17 30.29 22.91
N ARG A 7 16.53 30.25 21.74
CA ARG A 7 15.07 30.15 21.65
C ARG A 7 14.62 28.82 22.24
N LEU A 8 13.67 28.90 23.16
CA LEU A 8 13.00 27.72 23.72
C LEU A 8 11.78 27.38 22.87
N TYR A 9 11.60 26.09 22.61
CA TYR A 9 10.43 25.52 21.98
C TYR A 9 9.69 24.62 22.96
N MET A 10 8.35 24.67 22.91
CA MET A 10 7.50 23.78 23.69
C MET A 10 7.16 22.56 22.84
N CYS A 11 7.62 21.37 23.27
CA CYS A 11 7.32 20.14 22.55
C CYS A 11 5.81 19.84 22.55
N THR A 12 5.25 19.53 21.39
CA THR A 12 3.82 19.23 21.24
C THR A 12 3.38 17.87 21.78
N VAL A 13 4.34 17.00 22.16
CA VAL A 13 4.05 15.64 22.65
C VAL A 13 4.12 15.58 24.18
N CYS A 14 5.21 16.09 24.78
CA CYS A 14 5.39 16.06 26.25
C CYS A 14 5.18 17.41 26.94
N PHE A 15 4.92 18.48 26.19
CA PHE A 15 4.75 19.86 26.68
C PHE A 15 5.93 20.43 27.48
N GLN A 16 7.09 19.77 27.44
CA GLN A 16 8.32 20.28 28.05
C GLN A 16 8.98 21.32 27.13
N ARG A 17 9.64 22.31 27.75
CA ARG A 17 10.47 23.30 27.04
C ARG A 17 11.84 22.68 26.77
N CYS A 18 12.34 22.89 25.56
CA CYS A 18 13.67 22.47 25.13
C CYS A 18 14.29 23.53 24.22
N TYR A 19 15.60 23.53 24.07
CA TYR A 19 16.26 24.45 23.15
C TYR A 19 15.92 24.11 21.71
N TRP A 20 15.83 25.13 20.86
CA TRP A 20 15.62 24.94 19.43
C TRP A 20 16.73 24.08 18.79
N SER A 21 17.96 24.20 19.30
CA SER A 21 19.12 23.38 18.91
C SER A 21 18.93 21.88 19.15
N ASP A 22 18.12 21.51 20.15
CA ASP A 22 17.93 20.14 20.60
C ASP A 22 16.79 19.43 19.85
N LEU A 23 16.02 20.19 19.07
CA LEU A 23 14.96 19.64 18.25
C LEU A 23 15.51 18.83 17.09
N SER A 24 14.81 17.75 16.76
CA SER A 24 15.00 17.11 15.47
C SER A 24 14.84 18.12 14.32
N LYS A 25 15.84 18.19 13.44
CA LYS A 25 15.79 19.01 12.22
C LYS A 25 14.68 18.59 11.25
N LYS A 26 14.18 17.35 11.36
CA LYS A 26 13.19 16.79 10.42
C LYS A 26 11.77 16.86 10.97
N GLU A 27 11.57 16.47 12.23
CA GLU A 27 10.24 16.29 12.82
C GLU A 27 9.95 17.27 13.98
N LEU A 28 10.91 18.16 14.31
CA LEU A 28 10.78 19.18 15.37
C LEU A 28 10.34 18.59 16.73
N ARG A 29 10.86 17.41 17.05
CA ARG A 29 10.62 16.73 18.33
C ARG A 29 11.78 16.93 19.29
N CYS A 30 11.46 17.07 20.56
CA CYS A 30 12.47 17.08 21.62
C CYS A 30 13.17 15.72 21.71
N ILE A 31 14.35 15.71 22.33
CA ILE A 31 15.20 14.52 22.50
C ILE A 31 14.43 13.34 23.10
N GLN A 32 13.53 13.63 24.05
CA GLN A 32 12.79 12.61 24.79
C GLN A 32 11.63 11.98 23.99
N CYS A 33 11.02 12.75 23.09
CA CYS A 33 9.92 12.30 22.24
C CYS A 33 10.36 11.87 20.83
N ARG A 34 11.63 12.10 20.48
CA ARG A 34 12.21 11.65 19.22
C ARG A 34 12.34 10.13 19.23
N LEU A 35 11.81 9.49 18.20
CA LEU A 35 11.97 8.06 17.99
C LEU A 35 13.27 7.79 17.21
N PRO A 36 13.91 6.62 17.44
CA PRO A 36 15.11 6.25 16.69
C PRO A 36 14.80 6.17 15.19
N PRO A 37 15.72 6.62 14.31
CA PRO A 37 15.55 6.50 12.88
C PRO A 37 15.32 5.05 12.44
N LYS A 38 14.39 4.86 11.50
CA LYS A 38 14.09 3.57 10.89
C LYS A 38 14.40 3.59 9.39
N ILE A 39 14.47 2.41 8.78
CA ILE A 39 14.61 2.24 7.34
C ILE A 39 13.20 2.08 6.75
N CYS A 40 12.90 2.82 5.68
CA CYS A 40 11.62 2.72 4.99
C CYS A 40 11.57 1.45 4.14
N VAL A 41 10.54 0.62 4.32
CA VAL A 41 10.38 -0.67 3.60
C VAL A 41 10.25 -0.52 2.07
N ILE A 42 9.85 0.65 1.57
CA ILE A 42 9.59 0.87 0.13
C ILE A 42 10.80 1.44 -0.61
N CYS A 43 11.63 2.25 0.06
CA CYS A 43 12.70 3.00 -0.61
C CYS A 43 14.04 2.91 0.08
N ASP A 44 14.14 2.12 1.15
CA ASP A 44 15.33 1.86 1.98
C ASP A 44 16.01 3.10 2.57
N LYS A 45 15.37 4.27 2.48
CA LYS A 45 15.89 5.50 3.07
C LYS A 45 15.62 5.53 4.58
N LYS A 46 16.63 5.98 5.33
CA LYS A 46 16.49 6.28 6.76
C LYS A 46 15.55 7.47 6.97
N PHE A 47 14.59 7.34 7.88
CA PHE A 47 13.64 8.39 8.25
C PHE A 47 13.38 8.42 9.76
N GLU A 48 12.91 9.56 10.25
CA GLU A 48 12.49 9.70 11.65
C GLU A 48 10.99 9.42 11.76
N PRO A 49 10.58 8.35 12.47
CA PRO A 49 9.17 8.02 12.58
C PRO A 49 8.45 8.94 13.59
N ARG A 50 7.18 9.24 13.31
CA ARG A 50 6.29 9.99 14.23
C ARG A 50 5.65 9.08 15.27
N GLU A 51 5.42 7.84 14.90
CA GLU A 51 4.81 6.80 15.73
C GLU A 51 5.62 5.51 15.64
N LYS A 52 5.57 4.69 16.69
CA LYS A 52 6.31 3.42 16.74
C LYS A 52 5.83 2.44 15.66
N SER A 53 4.57 2.53 15.24
CA SER A 53 3.93 1.75 14.17
C SER A 53 4.39 2.12 12.76
N HIS A 54 4.97 3.31 12.55
CA HIS A 54 5.37 3.75 11.21
C HIS A 54 6.51 2.89 10.64
N VAL A 55 6.26 2.34 9.46
CA VAL A 55 7.20 1.52 8.66
C VAL A 55 7.62 2.21 7.36
N TYR A 56 6.92 3.28 6.95
CA TYR A 56 7.18 4.02 5.72
C TYR A 56 7.66 5.45 6.02
N CYS A 57 8.57 5.97 5.19
CA CYS A 57 8.91 7.39 5.23
C CYS A 57 7.71 8.25 4.81
N LYS A 58 7.72 9.54 5.19
CA LYS A 58 6.62 10.49 4.90
C LYS A 58 6.21 10.51 3.42
N ARG A 59 7.19 10.44 2.51
CA ARG A 59 6.94 10.43 1.06
C ARG A 59 6.19 9.16 0.63
N CYS A 60 6.70 7.98 1.00
CA CYS A 60 6.06 6.71 0.67
C CYS A 60 4.68 6.59 1.31
N ASN A 61 4.53 6.99 2.57
CA ASN A 61 3.24 6.99 3.27
C ASN A 61 2.21 7.87 2.55
N PHE A 62 2.62 9.05 2.08
CA PHE A 62 1.75 9.94 1.30
C PHE A 62 1.28 9.28 -0.01
N TYR A 63 2.16 8.61 -0.76
CA TYR A 63 1.76 7.92 -1.99
C TYR A 63 0.82 6.75 -1.72
N ILE A 64 1.07 5.97 -0.67
CA ILE A 64 0.15 4.89 -0.27
C ILE A 64 -1.24 5.48 -0.01
N LEU A 65 -1.35 6.51 0.83
CA LEU A 65 -2.65 7.09 1.17
C LEU A 65 -3.34 7.72 -0.04
N ARG A 66 -2.58 8.35 -0.95
CA ARG A 66 -3.12 8.96 -2.17
C ARG A 66 -3.65 7.93 -3.16
N HIS A 67 -3.00 6.76 -3.27
CA HIS A 67 -3.36 5.72 -4.23
C HIS A 67 -4.22 4.59 -3.65
N ALA A 68 -4.29 4.44 -2.32
CA ALA A 68 -5.17 3.47 -1.66
C ALA A 68 -6.66 3.78 -1.85
N ALA A 69 -7.00 5.05 -2.11
CA ALA A 69 -8.38 5.50 -2.32
C ALA A 69 -8.88 5.36 -3.76
N VAL A 70 -8.11 4.74 -4.67
CA VAL A 70 -8.67 4.37 -5.98
C VAL A 70 -9.60 3.20 -5.74
N LYS A 71 -10.88 3.50 -5.48
CA LYS A 71 -11.95 2.51 -5.59
C LYS A 71 -11.77 1.84 -6.95
N PRO A 72 -11.56 0.52 -7.01
CA PRO A 72 -11.52 -0.15 -8.31
C PRO A 72 -12.80 0.24 -9.05
N PRO A 73 -12.73 0.54 -10.35
CA PRO A 73 -13.93 0.89 -11.12
C PRO A 73 -14.98 -0.16 -10.80
N SER A 74 -16.17 0.30 -10.38
CA SER A 74 -17.29 -0.62 -10.18
C SER A 74 -17.43 -1.38 -11.49
N LEU A 75 -17.49 -2.71 -11.38
CA LEU A 75 -18.06 -3.52 -12.45
C LEU A 75 -19.52 -3.08 -12.52
N GLU A 76 -19.79 -1.97 -13.22
CA GLU A 76 -21.12 -1.72 -13.74
C GLU A 76 -21.39 -2.93 -14.63
N GLU A 77 -22.23 -3.83 -14.14
CA GLU A 77 -22.87 -4.86 -14.94
C GLU A 77 -23.49 -4.13 -16.11
N ASN A 78 -22.81 -4.18 -17.25
CA ASN A 78 -23.28 -3.54 -18.47
C ASN A 78 -24.67 -4.11 -18.78
N PRO A 79 -25.76 -3.32 -18.66
CA PRO A 79 -27.11 -3.81 -18.85
C PRO A 79 -27.34 -4.30 -20.29
N GLU A 80 -26.45 -3.98 -21.22
CA GLU A 80 -26.55 -4.39 -22.62
C GLU A 80 -26.13 -5.86 -22.86
N ARG A 81 -25.59 -6.57 -21.86
CA ARG A 81 -25.24 -8.01 -22.04
C ARG A 81 -26.39 -8.99 -21.81
N VAL A 82 -27.60 -8.52 -21.50
CA VAL A 82 -28.79 -9.40 -21.36
C VAL A 82 -29.63 -9.43 -22.65
N ALA A 83 -29.37 -8.55 -23.62
CA ALA A 83 -30.21 -8.41 -24.82
C ALA A 83 -29.63 -9.01 -26.10
N ASP A 84 -28.55 -9.80 -26.03
CA ASP A 84 -27.99 -10.51 -27.21
C ASP A 84 -27.71 -11.99 -26.92
N ALA A 85 -28.54 -12.61 -26.08
CA ALA A 85 -28.53 -14.06 -25.86
C ALA A 85 -29.33 -14.80 -26.95
N GLY A 86 -29.18 -14.39 -28.21
CA GLY A 86 -30.00 -14.93 -29.28
C GLY A 86 -29.56 -14.52 -30.68
N GLN A 87 -28.32 -14.81 -31.06
CA GLN A 87 -27.97 -15.06 -32.47
C GLN A 87 -26.61 -15.77 -32.60
N ASP A 88 -26.70 -17.08 -32.85
CA ASP A 88 -25.79 -17.93 -33.63
C ASP A 88 -24.29 -17.61 -33.64
N ARG A 89 -23.56 -18.31 -32.76
CA ARG A 89 -22.24 -18.85 -33.12
C ARG A 89 -22.15 -20.28 -32.62
N GLU A 90 -22.36 -21.22 -33.54
CA GLU A 90 -21.91 -22.61 -33.41
C GLU A 90 -20.44 -22.61 -32.96
N GLY A 91 -20.20 -23.08 -31.75
CA GLY A 91 -18.86 -23.01 -31.16
C GLY A 91 -18.85 -23.59 -29.77
N SER A 92 -18.86 -24.92 -29.72
CA SER A 92 -18.42 -25.81 -28.64
C SER A 92 -18.80 -25.40 -27.21
N SER A 93 -19.65 -26.20 -26.55
CA SER A 93 -20.08 -25.90 -25.18
C SER A 93 -18.86 -25.73 -24.27
N PHE A 94 -19.00 -24.90 -23.23
CA PHE A 94 -17.93 -24.66 -22.25
C PHE A 94 -17.24 -25.95 -21.77
N THR A 95 -18.02 -27.02 -21.63
CA THR A 95 -17.57 -28.38 -21.27
C THR A 95 -16.71 -29.06 -22.34
N GLU A 96 -16.96 -28.85 -23.63
CA GLU A 96 -16.13 -29.35 -24.71
C GLU A 96 -14.82 -28.57 -24.82
N ARG A 97 -14.88 -27.23 -24.77
CA ARG A 97 -13.67 -26.40 -24.76
C ARG A 97 -12.76 -26.73 -23.58
N TRP A 98 -13.33 -27.04 -22.42
CA TRP A 98 -12.57 -27.49 -21.26
C TRP A 98 -11.91 -28.86 -21.47
N LYS A 99 -12.59 -29.79 -22.16
CA LYS A 99 -12.02 -31.10 -22.52
C LYS A 99 -10.85 -30.95 -23.51
N GLU A 100 -10.97 -30.07 -24.50
CA GLU A 100 -9.88 -29.77 -25.44
C GLU A 100 -8.65 -29.21 -24.72
N ILE A 101 -8.85 -28.28 -23.78
CA ILE A 101 -7.76 -27.70 -22.98
C ILE A 101 -7.07 -28.78 -22.15
N LYS A 102 -7.83 -29.66 -21.48
CA LYS A 102 -7.26 -30.78 -20.70
C LYS A 102 -6.43 -31.70 -21.59
N ALA A 103 -6.95 -32.06 -22.76
CA ALA A 103 -6.26 -32.93 -23.72
C ALA A 103 -4.97 -32.30 -24.25
N ALA A 104 -4.99 -31.02 -24.65
CA ALA A 104 -3.82 -30.30 -25.15
C ALA A 104 -2.74 -30.09 -24.07
N ALA A 105 -3.15 -29.94 -22.81
CA ALA A 105 -2.24 -29.77 -21.69
C ALA A 105 -1.69 -31.10 -21.11
N GLY A 106 -2.09 -32.25 -21.64
CA GLY A 106 -1.68 -33.56 -21.14
C GLY A 106 -2.19 -33.85 -19.72
N ILE A 107 -3.27 -33.19 -19.30
CA ILE A 107 -3.88 -33.37 -17.98
C ILE A 107 -4.75 -34.62 -18.05
N VAL A 108 -4.20 -35.76 -17.62
CA VAL A 108 -4.96 -37.00 -17.42
C VAL A 108 -5.68 -36.89 -16.08
N ASP A 109 -7.00 -37.00 -16.11
CA ASP A 109 -7.80 -37.17 -14.89
C ASP A 109 -7.57 -38.61 -14.44
N ASP A 110 -6.53 -38.83 -13.62
CA ASP A 110 -6.33 -40.10 -12.92
C ASP A 110 -7.45 -40.24 -11.89
N GLY A 111 -8.60 -40.72 -12.37
CA GLY A 111 -9.72 -41.08 -11.55
C GLY A 111 -9.30 -42.17 -10.58
N PHE A 112 -9.12 -41.80 -9.31
CA PHE A 112 -9.24 -42.74 -8.20
C PHE A 112 -10.62 -43.39 -8.31
N SER A 113 -10.63 -44.64 -8.78
CA SER A 113 -11.78 -45.52 -8.69
C SER A 113 -11.80 -46.12 -7.29
N ASP A 114 -12.89 -45.93 -6.57
CA ASP A 114 -13.32 -46.83 -5.50
C ASP A 114 -14.82 -47.12 -5.71
#